data_AF-A0A520CQ25-F1
#
_entry.id   AF-A0A520CQ25-F1
#
_cell.length_a   1.000
_cell.length_b   1.000
_cell.length_c   1.000
_cell.angle_alpha   90.00
_cell.angle_beta   90.00
_cell.angle_gamma   90.00
#
_symmetry.space_group_name_H-M   'P 1'
#
loop_
_entity.id
_entity.type
_entity.pdbx_description
1 polymer ?
#
loop_
_entity_poly.entity_id
_entity_poly.type
_entity_poly.pdbx_seq_one_letter_code
_entity_poly.pdbx_strand_id
1 'polypeptide(L)'
;MTNISGKFAVLLIPCAAIIVSCSNNKATNESSKAILDTVSLSNKNFALAYQDENKIVATSIDTMKQISFGGAANPAISPDGNKLAYTVTDSLGHRSIWIADMENKSQLQLRANSGNYYQAMWSPSGNIIAFNIFNEKNLWKIGIVKPDNSGFLVIDTASDLNVCSPTWKGEKELVAHDLTNLYTFDIIG
;
A
#
# COMPACT_ATOMS: atom_id res chain seq x y z
N MET A 1 15.43 65.33 52.51
CA MET A 1 15.38 63.86 52.47
C MET A 1 14.26 63.46 51.52
N THR A 2 14.58 63.09 50.29
CA THR A 2 13.60 62.61 49.30
C THR A 2 14.32 61.82 48.20
N ASN A 3 13.90 60.57 48.04
CA ASN A 3 13.98 59.62 46.92
C ASN A 3 15.28 59.40 46.11
N ILE A 4 15.76 58.15 46.15
CA ILE A 4 16.76 57.58 45.25
C ILE A 4 16.06 56.98 44.04
N SER A 5 16.38 57.51 42.85
CA SER A 5 16.02 56.97 41.55
C SER A 5 17.16 56.12 41.00
N GLY A 6 16.82 54.98 40.39
CA GLY A 6 17.75 54.15 39.63
C GLY A 6 17.31 54.06 38.17
N LYS A 7 18.28 54.10 37.25
CA LYS A 7 18.59 53.02 36.29
C LYS A 7 19.63 53.51 35.26
N PHE A 8 20.61 52.64 35.03
CA PHE A 8 21.71 52.78 34.07
C PHE A 8 21.24 52.61 32.62
N ALA A 9 21.79 53.42 31.72
CA ALA A 9 21.66 53.30 30.27
C ALA A 9 22.84 52.49 29.69
N VAL A 10 22.58 51.59 28.73
CA VAL A 10 23.60 50.88 27.94
C VAL A 10 23.28 51.02 26.44
N LEU A 11 24.38 51.07 25.68
CA LEU A 11 24.60 51.50 24.30
C LEU A 11 23.80 50.82 23.16
N LEU A 12 23.71 51.58 22.06
CA LEU A 12 23.28 51.23 20.70
C LEU A 12 24.26 50.33 19.93
N ILE A 13 23.76 49.35 19.17
CA ILE A 13 24.27 48.92 17.84
C ILE A 13 23.07 48.44 17.00
N PRO A 14 22.77 49.01 15.81
CA PRO A 14 21.74 48.48 14.92
C PRO A 14 22.31 47.46 13.92
N CYS A 15 21.81 46.22 13.95
CA CYS A 15 22.03 45.23 12.89
C CYS A 15 21.11 45.51 11.69
N ALA A 16 21.68 45.60 10.49
CA ALA A 16 20.97 45.75 9.24
C ALA A 16 20.11 44.51 8.92
N ALA A 17 18.82 44.73 8.62
CA ALA A 17 17.92 43.68 8.14
C ALA A 17 17.98 43.58 6.61
N ILE A 18 18.27 42.37 6.10
CA ILE A 18 18.19 42.03 4.68
C ILE A 18 16.72 41.86 4.33
N ILE A 19 16.21 42.66 3.39
CA ILE A 19 14.85 42.53 2.86
C ILE A 19 14.88 41.46 1.75
N VAL A 20 14.44 40.25 2.06
CA VAL A 20 14.13 39.25 1.03
C VAL A 20 12.73 39.56 0.49
N SER A 21 12.66 39.91 -0.79
CA SER A 21 11.43 40.10 -1.54
C SER A 21 10.69 38.76 -1.68
N CYS A 22 9.61 38.56 -0.92
CA CYS A 22 8.67 37.46 -1.13
C CYS A 22 7.86 37.71 -2.40
N SER A 23 8.02 36.86 -3.42
CA SER A 23 7.12 36.82 -4.57
C SER A 23 5.73 36.39 -4.13
N ASN A 24 4.72 37.19 -4.50
CA ASN A 24 3.30 36.89 -4.33
C ASN A 24 2.91 35.59 -5.05
N ASN A 25 2.89 34.46 -4.35
CA ASN A 25 2.02 33.36 -4.71
C ASN A 25 0.75 33.49 -3.86
N LYS A 26 -0.32 34.03 -4.48
CA LYS A 26 -1.66 33.83 -3.94
C LYS A 26 -1.93 32.33 -3.99
N ALA A 27 -1.76 31.65 -2.86
CA ALA A 27 -2.27 30.31 -2.68
C ALA A 27 -3.79 30.39 -2.79
N THR A 28 -4.34 29.95 -3.93
CA THR A 28 -5.77 29.63 -4.02
C THR A 28 -5.99 28.45 -3.09
N ASN A 29 -6.56 28.75 -1.93
CA ASN A 29 -6.97 27.79 -0.93
C ASN A 29 -8.26 27.10 -1.43
N GLU A 30 -8.16 26.37 -2.54
CA GLU A 30 -9.17 25.37 -2.88
C GLU A 30 -8.90 24.18 -1.98
N SER A 31 -9.61 24.12 -0.85
CA SER A 31 -9.72 22.88 -0.10
C SER A 31 -10.21 21.83 -1.08
N SER A 32 -9.35 20.87 -1.45
CA SER A 32 -9.78 19.73 -2.25
C SER A 32 -10.76 18.94 -1.38
N LYS A 33 -12.05 19.24 -1.56
CA LYS A 33 -13.11 18.47 -0.93
C LYS A 33 -13.14 17.15 -1.69
N ALA A 34 -12.46 16.14 -1.17
CA ALA A 34 -12.54 14.80 -1.71
C ALA A 34 -14.03 14.46 -1.86
N ILE A 35 -14.48 14.29 -3.11
CA ILE A 35 -15.83 13.86 -3.38
C ILE A 35 -15.85 12.38 -3.02
N LEU A 36 -16.35 12.10 -1.82
CA LEU A 36 -16.55 10.74 -1.36
C LEU A 36 -17.76 10.20 -2.12
N ASP A 37 -17.54 9.34 -3.12
CA ASP A 37 -18.61 8.54 -3.69
C ASP A 37 -18.99 7.46 -2.67
N THR A 38 -19.87 7.82 -1.75
CA THR A 38 -20.32 6.96 -0.64
C THR A 38 -20.91 5.64 -1.13
N VAL A 39 -21.43 5.60 -2.36
CA VAL A 39 -22.07 4.41 -2.95
C VAL A 39 -21.05 3.27 -3.15
N SER A 40 -19.81 3.58 -3.53
CA SER A 40 -18.77 2.55 -3.73
C SER A 40 -18.25 1.94 -2.42
N LEU A 41 -18.54 2.57 -1.29
CA LEU A 41 -18.05 2.18 0.04
C LEU A 41 -19.12 1.47 0.87
N SER A 42 -20.41 1.75 0.65
CA SER A 42 -21.52 1.26 1.48
C SER A 42 -21.64 -0.27 1.60
N ASN A 43 -21.00 -1.03 0.72
CA ASN A 43 -21.04 -2.50 0.72
C ASN A 43 -19.75 -3.15 1.23
N LYS A 44 -18.80 -2.37 1.77
CA LYS A 44 -17.50 -2.86 2.25
C LYS A 44 -17.42 -2.83 3.76
N ASN A 45 -17.24 -4.00 4.39
CA ASN A 45 -17.00 -4.09 5.83
C ASN A 45 -15.71 -3.35 6.23
N PHE A 46 -14.61 -3.60 5.51
CA PHE A 46 -13.34 -2.88 5.62
C PHE A 46 -12.99 -2.25 4.29
N ALA A 47 -12.50 -1.01 4.32
CA ALA A 47 -12.20 -0.27 3.08
C ALA A 47 -10.89 0.52 3.12
N LEU A 48 -10.24 0.61 4.28
CA LEU A 48 -8.94 1.27 4.42
C LEU A 48 -7.94 0.30 5.05
N ALA A 49 -6.83 0.06 4.37
CA ALA A 49 -5.68 -0.61 4.98
C ALA A 49 -4.39 0.15 4.69
N TYR A 50 -3.51 0.20 5.68
CA TYR A 50 -2.25 0.94 5.61
C TYR A 50 -1.19 0.27 6.47
N GLN A 51 0.07 0.57 6.19
CA GLN A 51 1.17 0.16 7.04
C GLN A 51 1.45 1.25 8.08
N ASP A 52 1.65 0.82 9.32
CA ASP A 52 1.99 1.64 10.48
C ASP A 52 3.22 1.00 11.15
N GLU A 53 4.39 1.59 10.94
CA GLU A 53 5.69 1.03 11.38
C GLU A 53 5.88 -0.43 10.94
N ASN A 54 5.96 -1.35 11.91
CA ASN A 54 6.14 -2.79 11.72
C ASN A 54 4.82 -3.58 11.76
N LYS A 55 3.68 -2.94 11.54
CA LYS A 55 2.38 -3.61 11.42
C LYS A 55 1.58 -3.05 10.26
N ILE A 56 0.59 -3.80 9.83
CA ILE A 56 -0.50 -3.29 9.00
C ILE A 56 -1.73 -3.08 9.86
N VAL A 57 -2.54 -2.10 9.48
CA VAL A 57 -3.84 -1.81 10.10
C VAL A 57 -4.88 -1.80 9.00
N ALA A 58 -6.02 -2.43 9.26
CA ALA A 58 -7.20 -2.37 8.41
C ALA A 58 -8.40 -1.87 9.22
N THR A 59 -9.13 -0.91 8.66
CA THR A 59 -10.20 -0.15 9.33
C THR A 59 -11.53 -0.33 8.62
N SER A 60 -12.54 -0.67 9.41
CA SER A 60 -13.94 -0.64 8.99
C SER A 60 -14.42 0.80 8.94
N ILE A 61 -15.03 1.18 7.83
CA ILE A 61 -15.54 2.53 7.63
C ILE A 61 -16.88 2.76 8.34
N ASP A 62 -17.67 1.70 8.55
CA ASP A 62 -18.99 1.79 9.19
C ASP A 62 -18.86 1.79 10.71
N THR A 63 -17.95 0.97 11.25
CA THR A 63 -17.85 0.73 12.69
C THR A 63 -16.61 1.36 13.32
N MET A 64 -15.68 1.87 12.52
CA MET A 64 -14.33 2.27 12.95
C MET A 64 -13.52 1.15 13.64
N LYS A 65 -13.99 -0.10 13.57
CA LYS A 65 -13.27 -1.27 14.06
C LYS A 65 -11.93 -1.38 13.32
N GLN A 66 -10.85 -1.53 14.07
CA GLN A 66 -9.52 -1.77 13.53
C GLN A 66 -9.07 -3.19 13.85
N ILE A 67 -8.38 -3.79 12.89
CA ILE A 67 -7.56 -4.98 13.12
C ILE A 67 -6.15 -4.70 12.64
N SER A 68 -5.17 -5.37 13.24
CA SER A 68 -3.77 -5.17 12.90
C SER A 68 -2.98 -6.47 12.96
N PHE A 69 -1.98 -6.59 12.09
CA PHE A 69 -1.04 -7.71 12.05
C PHE A 69 0.39 -7.16 12.10
N GLY A 70 1.17 -7.59 13.10
CA GLY A 70 2.58 -7.22 13.23
C GLY A 70 3.50 -8.03 12.32
N GLY A 71 4.68 -7.51 12.02
CA GLY A 71 5.64 -8.13 11.10
C GLY A 71 5.11 -8.26 9.67
N ALA A 72 4.14 -7.41 9.31
CA ALA A 72 3.42 -7.50 8.05
C ALA A 72 3.56 -6.20 7.23
N ALA A 73 3.47 -6.32 5.91
CA ALA A 73 3.56 -5.22 4.96
C ALA A 73 2.63 -5.43 3.77
N ASN A 74 2.50 -4.40 2.92
CA ASN A 74 1.73 -4.44 1.66
C ASN A 74 0.29 -4.98 1.81
N PRO A 75 -0.55 -4.33 2.64
CA PRO A 75 -1.93 -4.79 2.82
C PRO A 75 -2.76 -4.58 1.55
N ALA A 76 -3.60 -5.55 1.21
CA ALA A 76 -4.57 -5.49 0.12
C ALA A 76 -5.92 -6.09 0.55
N ILE A 77 -6.94 -5.24 0.66
CA ILE A 77 -8.31 -5.64 1.03
C ILE A 77 -9.00 -6.27 -0.20
N SER A 78 -9.75 -7.35 0.01
CA SER A 78 -10.60 -7.95 -1.02
C SER A 78 -11.73 -7.00 -1.45
N PRO A 79 -12.29 -7.13 -2.67
CA PRO A 79 -13.34 -6.23 -3.15
C PRO A 79 -14.57 -6.15 -2.24
N ASP A 80 -14.93 -7.25 -1.58
CA ASP A 80 -16.04 -7.35 -0.62
C ASP A 80 -15.70 -6.82 0.79
N GLY A 81 -14.44 -6.49 1.07
CA GLY A 81 -14.00 -5.99 2.38
C GLY A 81 -13.88 -7.06 3.48
N ASN A 82 -14.02 -8.35 3.16
CA ASN A 82 -14.04 -9.43 4.16
C ASN A 82 -12.69 -10.12 4.36
N LYS A 83 -11.73 -9.89 3.47
CA LYS A 83 -10.40 -10.51 3.53
C LYS A 83 -9.30 -9.46 3.35
N LEU A 84 -8.15 -9.75 3.93
CA LEU A 84 -6.93 -8.96 3.79
C LEU A 84 -5.79 -9.86 3.37
N ALA A 85 -5.22 -9.61 2.21
CA ALA A 85 -3.94 -10.18 1.82
C ALA A 85 -2.80 -9.27 2.31
N TYR A 86 -1.69 -9.86 2.74
CA TYR A 86 -0.51 -9.11 3.20
C TYR A 86 0.76 -9.93 3.09
N THR A 87 1.90 -9.25 3.04
CA THR A 87 3.22 -9.85 3.01
C THR A 87 3.73 -10.09 4.43
N VAL A 88 4.27 -11.27 4.70
CA VAL A 88 5.08 -11.61 5.88
C VAL A 88 6.49 -11.94 5.43
N THR A 89 7.49 -11.41 6.14
CA THR A 89 8.91 -11.72 5.90
C THR A 89 9.44 -12.54 7.07
N ASP A 90 10.01 -13.71 6.79
CA ASP A 90 10.62 -14.57 7.82
C ASP A 90 12.01 -14.05 8.25
N SER A 91 12.63 -14.72 9.22
CA SER A 91 13.95 -14.35 9.74
C SER A 91 15.09 -14.51 8.72
N LEU A 92 14.87 -15.26 7.64
CA LEU A 92 15.82 -15.47 6.55
C LEU A 92 15.60 -14.48 5.40
N GLY A 93 14.60 -13.60 5.49
CA GLY A 93 14.25 -12.63 4.46
C GLY A 93 13.33 -13.19 3.37
N HIS A 94 12.81 -14.41 3.51
CA HIS A 94 11.83 -14.95 2.58
C HIS A 94 10.48 -14.31 2.80
N ARG A 95 9.87 -13.87 1.69
CA ARG A 95 8.54 -13.27 1.72
C ARG A 95 7.49 -14.27 1.31
N SER A 96 6.38 -14.24 2.03
CA SER A 96 5.18 -15.00 1.74
C SER A 96 3.96 -14.10 1.84
N ILE A 97 2.89 -14.49 1.15
CA ILE A 97 1.59 -13.84 1.26
C ILE A 97 0.72 -14.62 2.23
N TRP A 98 0.04 -13.91 3.10
CA TRP A 98 -0.96 -14.42 4.02
C TRP A 98 -2.30 -13.75 3.73
N ILE A 99 -3.38 -14.49 3.95
CA ILE A 99 -4.75 -14.03 3.82
C ILE A 99 -5.41 -14.14 5.19
N ALA A 100 -5.88 -13.02 5.72
CA ALA A 100 -6.66 -12.97 6.94
C ALA A 100 -8.15 -12.77 6.64
N ASP A 101 -8.98 -13.43 7.43
CA ASP A 101 -10.40 -13.11 7.56
C ASP A 101 -10.59 -11.90 8.50
N MET A 102 -11.36 -10.91 8.05
CA MET A 102 -11.50 -9.63 8.74
C MET A 102 -12.45 -9.67 9.95
N GLU A 103 -13.33 -10.67 9.99
CA GLU A 103 -14.31 -10.86 11.06
C GLU A 103 -13.62 -11.54 12.26
N ASN A 104 -13.01 -12.69 12.01
CA ASN A 104 -12.52 -13.62 13.04
C ASN A 104 -10.99 -13.69 13.16
N LYS A 105 -10.23 -12.98 12.30
CA LYS A 105 -8.76 -12.94 12.28
C LYS A 105 -8.07 -14.29 12.02
N SER A 106 -8.79 -15.29 11.53
CA SER A 106 -8.17 -16.53 11.03
C SER A 106 -7.26 -16.20 9.85
N GLN A 107 -6.12 -16.90 9.75
CA GLN A 107 -5.10 -16.62 8.76
C GLN A 107 -4.72 -17.90 8.01
N LEU A 108 -4.45 -17.74 6.73
CA LEU A 108 -3.96 -18.80 5.85
C LEU A 108 -2.74 -18.26 5.08
N GLN A 109 -1.65 -19.02 5.07
CA GLN A 109 -0.54 -18.75 4.17
C GLN A 109 -0.90 -19.20 2.75
N LEU A 110 -0.68 -18.32 1.78
CA LEU A 110 -0.79 -18.62 0.36
C LEU A 110 0.37 -19.53 -0.03
N ARG A 111 0.10 -20.64 -0.73
CA ARG A 111 1.11 -21.62 -1.16
C ARG A 111 1.40 -21.43 -2.64
N ALA A 112 2.56 -20.86 -2.92
CA ALA A 112 3.12 -20.75 -4.27
C ALA A 112 4.36 -21.64 -4.40
N ASN A 113 4.66 -22.11 -5.61
CA ASN A 113 5.91 -22.83 -5.90
C ASN A 113 7.09 -21.85 -6.09
N SER A 114 7.28 -20.94 -5.13
CA SER A 114 8.42 -20.02 -5.03
C SER A 114 8.69 -19.76 -3.56
N GLY A 115 9.96 -19.56 -3.19
CA GLY A 115 10.35 -19.15 -1.83
C GLY A 115 10.19 -17.65 -1.56
N ASN A 116 9.86 -16.82 -2.55
CA ASN A 116 9.85 -15.37 -2.39
C ASN A 116 8.76 -14.71 -3.24
N TYR A 117 7.63 -14.40 -2.60
CA TYR A 117 6.47 -13.78 -3.24
C TYR A 117 5.75 -12.81 -2.29
N TYR A 118 5.28 -11.68 -2.83
CA TYR A 118 4.77 -10.56 -2.03
C TYR A 118 3.96 -9.57 -2.86
N GLN A 119 3.40 -8.54 -2.21
CA GLN A 119 2.58 -7.50 -2.84
C GLN A 119 1.39 -8.09 -3.60
N ALA A 120 0.52 -8.75 -2.83
CA ALA A 120 -0.72 -9.31 -3.33
C ALA A 120 -1.68 -8.22 -3.81
N MET A 121 -2.51 -8.55 -4.79
CA MET A 121 -3.69 -7.78 -5.15
C MET A 121 -4.84 -8.68 -5.56
N TRP A 122 -6.06 -8.26 -5.29
CA TRP A 122 -7.26 -9.02 -5.62
C TRP A 122 -7.80 -8.65 -7.00
N SER A 123 -8.31 -9.64 -7.74
CA SER A 123 -9.14 -9.40 -8.91
C SER A 123 -10.38 -8.58 -8.51
N PRO A 124 -11.04 -7.85 -9.43
CA PRO A 124 -12.19 -7.04 -9.05
C PRO A 124 -13.37 -7.89 -8.55
N SER A 125 -13.48 -9.15 -8.98
CA SER A 125 -14.41 -10.14 -8.41
C SER A 125 -13.94 -10.80 -7.09
N GLY A 126 -12.66 -10.65 -6.70
CA GLY A 126 -12.10 -11.24 -5.48
C GLY A 126 -11.75 -12.74 -5.57
N ASN A 127 -11.92 -13.35 -6.75
CA ASN A 127 -11.72 -14.80 -6.93
C ASN A 127 -10.27 -15.20 -7.24
N ILE A 128 -9.42 -14.24 -7.61
CA ILE A 128 -8.02 -14.47 -7.96
C ILE A 128 -7.16 -13.43 -7.26
N ILE A 129 -5.99 -13.85 -6.80
CA ILE A 129 -4.96 -12.99 -6.24
C ILE A 129 -3.77 -13.01 -7.20
N ALA A 130 -3.35 -11.84 -7.67
CA ALA A 130 -2.11 -11.66 -8.41
C ALA A 130 -1.01 -11.14 -7.48
N PHE A 131 0.25 -11.49 -7.75
CA PHE A 131 1.38 -11.11 -6.89
C PHE A 131 2.73 -11.17 -7.62
N ASN A 132 3.73 -10.54 -7.04
CA ASN A 132 5.11 -10.63 -7.50
C ASN A 132 5.76 -11.93 -7.04
N ILE A 133 6.52 -12.56 -7.92
CA ILE A 133 7.39 -13.70 -7.63
C ILE A 133 8.82 -13.31 -7.99
N PHE A 134 9.77 -13.56 -7.10
CA PHE A 134 11.18 -13.60 -7.45
C PHE A 134 11.58 -15.06 -7.67
N ASN A 135 11.91 -15.43 -8.90
CA ASN A 135 12.20 -16.82 -9.25
C ASN A 135 13.68 -17.17 -9.08
N GLU A 136 14.01 -18.46 -9.25
CA GLU A 136 15.37 -18.99 -9.11
C GLU A 136 16.36 -18.45 -10.15
N LYS A 137 15.87 -17.87 -11.26
CA LYS A 137 16.68 -17.21 -12.29
C LYS A 137 16.96 -15.73 -11.97
N ASN A 138 16.57 -15.24 -10.79
CA ASN A 138 16.65 -13.83 -10.40
C ASN A 138 15.79 -12.90 -11.28
N LEU A 139 14.66 -13.40 -11.79
CA LEU A 139 13.71 -12.62 -12.57
C LEU A 139 12.44 -12.36 -11.75
N TRP A 140 11.92 -11.15 -11.87
CA TRP A 140 10.56 -10.83 -11.45
C TRP A 140 9.56 -11.45 -12.42
N LYS A 141 8.59 -12.15 -11.83
CA LYS A 141 7.47 -12.77 -12.52
C LYS A 141 6.17 -12.46 -11.78
N ILE A 142 5.05 -12.75 -12.45
CA ILE A 142 3.71 -12.58 -11.88
C ILE A 142 3.13 -13.95 -11.60
N GLY A 143 2.70 -14.16 -10.36
CA GLY A 143 1.91 -15.32 -9.95
C GLY A 143 0.43 -14.96 -9.87
N ILE A 144 -0.42 -15.94 -10.14
CA ILE A 144 -1.85 -15.90 -9.82
C ILE A 144 -2.24 -17.16 -9.03
N VAL A 145 -3.21 -17.02 -8.14
CA VAL A 145 -3.80 -18.15 -7.40
C VAL A 145 -5.21 -17.79 -6.91
N LYS A 146 -6.02 -18.79 -6.62
CA LYS A 146 -7.27 -18.59 -5.90
C LYS A 146 -7.03 -18.47 -4.38
N PRO A 147 -7.89 -17.76 -3.63
CA PRO A 147 -7.73 -17.58 -2.18
C PRO A 147 -7.72 -18.88 -1.36
N ASP A 148 -8.25 -19.97 -1.93
CA ASP A 148 -8.25 -21.31 -1.34
C ASP A 148 -6.97 -22.13 -1.66
N ASN A 149 -5.94 -21.48 -2.20
CA ASN A 149 -4.69 -22.08 -2.68
C ASN A 149 -4.80 -22.96 -3.94
N SER A 150 -5.97 -23.03 -4.58
CA SER A 150 -6.10 -23.74 -5.85
C SER A 150 -5.74 -22.88 -7.06
N GLY A 151 -5.42 -23.51 -8.19
CA GLY A 151 -5.19 -22.83 -9.47
C GLY A 151 -3.95 -21.92 -9.49
N PHE A 152 -2.90 -22.25 -8.74
CA PHE A 152 -1.64 -21.53 -8.80
C PHE A 152 -1.00 -21.65 -10.19
N LEU A 153 -0.60 -20.51 -10.76
CA LEU A 153 0.11 -20.41 -12.03
C LEU A 153 1.10 -19.24 -11.98
N VAL A 154 2.24 -19.40 -12.65
CA VAL A 154 3.16 -18.30 -12.96
C VAL A 154 2.94 -17.90 -14.43
N ILE A 155 2.76 -16.61 -14.68
CA ILE A 155 2.57 -16.08 -16.02
C ILE A 155 3.91 -16.05 -16.76
N ASP A 156 3.91 -16.47 -18.02
CA ASP A 156 5.05 -16.40 -18.92
C ASP A 156 6.34 -17.00 -18.33
N THR A 157 6.29 -18.30 -18.04
CA THR A 157 7.42 -19.06 -17.49
C THR A 157 8.50 -19.39 -18.52
N ALA A 158 8.16 -19.36 -19.82
CA ALA A 158 9.05 -19.77 -20.90
C ALA A 158 10.02 -18.67 -21.32
N SER A 159 9.65 -17.40 -21.17
CA SER A 159 10.51 -16.27 -21.53
C SER A 159 11.39 -15.80 -20.37
N ASP A 160 12.41 -15.01 -20.69
CA ASP A 160 13.21 -14.26 -19.71
C ASP A 160 12.63 -12.86 -19.40
N LEU A 161 11.35 -12.64 -19.70
CA LEU A 161 10.66 -11.39 -19.39
C LEU A 161 10.69 -11.11 -17.87
N ASN A 162 11.16 -9.92 -17.51
CA ASN A 162 11.36 -9.48 -16.13
C ASN A 162 10.31 -8.42 -15.75
N VAL A 163 9.18 -8.85 -15.22
CA VAL A 163 8.01 -7.99 -14.98
C VAL A 163 7.53 -8.04 -13.54
N CYS A 164 7.12 -6.89 -13.03
CA CYS A 164 6.65 -6.74 -11.65
C CYS A 164 5.46 -5.77 -11.55
N SER A 165 4.94 -5.64 -10.33
CA SER A 165 3.84 -4.74 -9.95
C SER A 165 2.58 -4.97 -10.80
N PRO A 166 2.00 -6.20 -10.76
CA PRO A 166 0.77 -6.46 -11.50
C PRO A 166 -0.33 -5.50 -11.04
N THR A 167 -1.19 -5.10 -11.99
CA THR A 167 -2.46 -4.44 -11.74
C THR A 167 -3.57 -5.04 -12.59
N TRP A 168 -4.79 -5.17 -12.04
CA TRP A 168 -5.93 -5.71 -12.78
C TRP A 168 -6.50 -4.71 -13.77
N LYS A 169 -6.74 -5.17 -14.99
CA LYS A 169 -7.52 -4.49 -16.02
C LYS A 169 -8.75 -5.35 -16.30
N GLY A 170 -9.84 -5.04 -15.62
CA GLY A 170 -11.02 -5.91 -15.61
C GLY A 170 -10.75 -7.27 -14.94
N GLU A 171 -11.49 -8.30 -15.35
CA GLU A 171 -11.46 -9.63 -14.69
C GLU A 171 -10.44 -10.61 -15.27
N LYS A 172 -9.91 -10.33 -16.46
CA LYS A 172 -9.17 -11.32 -17.24
C LYS A 172 -7.79 -10.86 -17.69
N GLU A 173 -7.49 -9.58 -17.53
CA GLU A 173 -6.21 -9.01 -17.94
C GLU A 173 -5.46 -8.48 -16.72
N LEU A 174 -4.16 -8.72 -16.71
CA LEU A 174 -3.21 -8.04 -15.83
C LEU A 174 -2.32 -7.13 -16.66
N VAL A 175 -2.04 -5.94 -16.15
CA VAL A 175 -1.00 -5.04 -16.66
C VAL A 175 0.17 -5.06 -15.70
N ALA A 176 1.39 -5.12 -16.22
CA ALA A 176 2.62 -5.04 -15.42
C ALA A 176 3.73 -4.34 -16.21
N HIS A 177 4.88 -4.13 -15.59
CA HIS A 177 5.98 -3.40 -16.23
C HIS A 177 7.35 -4.01 -15.95
N ASP A 178 8.31 -3.70 -16.83
CA ASP A 178 9.75 -3.98 -16.65
C ASP A 178 10.56 -2.70 -16.32
N LEU A 179 9.85 -1.61 -15.95
CA LEU A 179 10.33 -0.22 -15.77
C LEU A 179 10.48 0.59 -17.06
N THR A 180 10.45 -0.05 -18.22
CA THR A 180 10.57 0.61 -19.54
C THR A 180 9.29 0.48 -20.35
N ASN A 181 8.65 -0.68 -20.30
CA ASN A 181 7.48 -1.07 -21.09
C ASN A 181 6.34 -1.51 -20.16
N LEU A 182 5.12 -1.34 -20.66
CA LEU A 182 3.92 -1.95 -20.09
C LEU A 182 3.57 -3.21 -20.88
N TYR A 183 3.20 -4.26 -20.17
CA TYR A 183 2.79 -5.55 -20.71
C TYR A 183 1.37 -5.85 -20.25
N THR A 184 0.54 -6.38 -21.14
CA THR A 184 -0.79 -6.90 -20.78
C THR A 184 -0.77 -8.41 -20.94
N PHE A 185 -1.31 -9.12 -19.95
CA PHE A 185 -1.39 -10.58 -19.91
C PHE A 185 -2.84 -11.01 -19.75
N ASP A 186 -3.34 -11.80 -20.70
CA ASP A 186 -4.59 -12.53 -20.53
C ASP A 186 -4.36 -13.72 -19.59
N ILE A 187 -5.12 -13.79 -18.51
CA ILE A 187 -5.03 -14.87 -17.51
C ILE A 187 -6.06 -15.98 -17.72
N ILE A 188 -6.96 -15.78 -18.68
CA ILE A 188 -7.90 -16.79 -19.18
C ILE A 188 -7.62 -16.87 -20.68
N GLY A 189 -7.06 -17.98 -21.14
CA GLY A 189 -6.88 -18.25 -22.57
C GLY A 189 -8.20 -18.24 -23.32
#